data_AF-A0A968Y7S5-F1
#
_entry.id   AF-A0A968Y7S5-F1
#
_cell.length_a   1.000
_cell.length_b   1.000
_cell.length_c   1.000
_cell.angle_alpha   90.00
_cell.angle_beta   90.00
_cell.angle_gamma   90.00
#
_symmetry.space_group_name_H-M   'P 1'
#
loop_
_entity.id
_entity.type
_entity.pdbx_description
1 polymer ?
#
loop_
_entity_poly.entity_id
_entity_poly.type
_entity_poly.pdbx_seq_one_letter_code
_entity_poly.pdbx_strand_id
1 'polypeptide(L)'
;MINYLQQLALAAATFSLSLVAIGPVRSATLTYNFSGSTDSGLLVGETYSGFLSFDDSNITGSGREFLTLTDLDFNFSNPVFSNAAPISIAEASFFNGTFVGLSFSAETYSFVPGFFEVSEASFAYQVNQQGGAGDVSYSLQTSPTVVPEPVPEPTFAAGLLLFGVAGMGLKLKRKMEWKNWKCKLLMVVSYHIRVYRPFYNLSGASLEFQSQTARITRGDAPYCYESIEGISSRSRWCSETSRILTDGD
;
A
#
# COMPACT_ATOMS: atom_id res chain seq x y z
N MET A 1 56.84 8.68 -17.87
CA MET A 1 56.10 9.80 -17.27
C MET A 1 54.66 9.72 -17.76
N ILE A 2 53.76 9.29 -16.88
CA ILE A 2 52.34 9.06 -17.20
C ILE A 2 51.61 10.41 -17.06
N ASN A 3 50.84 10.80 -18.07
CA ASN A 3 50.18 12.10 -18.15
C ASN A 3 49.10 12.22 -17.06
N TYR A 4 49.28 13.16 -16.12
CA TYR A 4 48.31 13.49 -15.07
C TYR A 4 46.92 13.84 -15.60
N LEU A 5 46.83 14.32 -16.86
CA LEU A 5 45.56 14.57 -17.55
C LEU A 5 44.78 13.29 -17.90
N GLN A 6 45.46 12.15 -18.14
CA GLN A 6 44.80 10.86 -18.38
C GLN A 6 44.25 10.25 -17.10
N GLN A 7 44.90 10.47 -15.95
CA GLN A 7 44.42 9.99 -14.65
C GLN A 7 43.18 10.76 -14.18
N LEU A 8 43.11 12.07 -14.47
CA LEU A 8 41.93 12.88 -14.13
C LEU A 8 40.71 12.52 -15.00
N ALA A 9 40.93 12.21 -16.28
CA ALA A 9 39.87 11.78 -17.19
C ALA A 9 39.31 10.38 -16.84
N LEU A 10 40.15 9.48 -16.32
CA LEU A 10 39.71 8.14 -15.90
C LEU A 10 38.90 8.19 -14.59
N ALA A 11 39.26 9.07 -13.66
CA ALA A 11 38.58 9.21 -12.36
C ALA A 11 37.17 9.84 -12.48
N ALA A 12 36.92 10.66 -13.50
CA ALA A 12 35.61 11.24 -13.75
C ALA A 12 34.60 10.24 -14.37
N ALA A 13 35.08 9.18 -15.02
CA ALA A 13 34.23 8.21 -15.70
C ALA A 13 33.64 7.12 -14.79
N THR A 14 34.11 6.99 -13.54
CA THR A 14 33.70 5.93 -12.61
C THR A 14 32.59 6.33 -11.64
N PHE A 15 32.15 7.60 -11.61
CA PHE A 15 31.14 8.10 -10.66
C PHE A 15 29.70 8.08 -11.19
N SER A 16 29.48 7.65 -12.43
CA SER A 16 28.16 7.72 -13.09
C SER A 16 27.33 6.44 -13.00
N LEU A 17 27.78 5.40 -12.28
CA LEU A 17 27.21 4.05 -12.39
C LEU A 17 26.73 3.43 -11.08
N SER A 18 26.13 4.20 -10.18
CA SER A 18 25.47 3.64 -8.99
C SER A 18 24.17 4.35 -8.61
N LEU A 19 23.41 4.87 -9.58
CA LEU A 19 21.96 4.94 -9.42
C LEU A 19 21.41 3.56 -9.77
N VAL A 20 21.54 2.62 -8.84
CA VAL A 20 20.64 1.46 -8.83
C VAL A 20 19.27 2.07 -8.68
N ALA A 21 18.44 1.95 -9.72
CA ALA A 21 17.05 2.34 -9.66
C ALA A 21 16.41 1.61 -8.48
N ILE A 22 16.27 2.31 -7.35
CA ILE A 22 15.44 1.86 -6.26
C ILE A 22 14.03 1.93 -6.85
N GLY A 23 13.58 0.80 -7.38
CA GLY A 23 12.22 0.67 -7.86
C GLY A 23 11.28 1.14 -6.74
N PRO A 24 10.18 1.82 -7.06
CA PRO A 24 9.21 2.17 -6.03
C PRO A 24 8.83 0.88 -5.30
N VAL A 25 9.08 0.82 -3.99
CA VAL A 25 8.49 -0.18 -3.12
C VAL A 25 7.00 0.14 -3.14
N ARG A 26 6.30 -0.51 -4.07
CA ARG A 26 4.85 -0.43 -4.13
C ARG A 26 4.35 -1.37 -3.05
N SER A 27 3.73 -0.76 -2.05
CA SER A 27 2.72 -1.42 -1.23
C SER A 27 1.87 -2.33 -2.12
N ALA A 28 1.83 -3.60 -1.75
CA ALA A 28 1.01 -4.61 -2.37
C ALA A 28 -0.06 -5.04 -1.37
N THR A 29 -1.31 -5.14 -1.84
CA THR A 29 -2.33 -5.87 -1.09
C THR A 29 -2.02 -7.35 -1.19
N LEU A 30 -1.73 -7.98 -0.05
CA LEU A 30 -1.56 -9.42 0.04
C LEU A 30 -2.87 -10.05 0.46
N THR A 31 -3.24 -11.17 -0.16
CA THR A 31 -4.41 -11.95 0.19
C THR A 31 -3.99 -13.36 0.58
N TYR A 32 -4.45 -13.83 1.74
CA TYR A 32 -4.25 -15.20 2.19
C TYR A 32 -5.60 -15.92 2.24
N ASN A 33 -5.67 -17.11 1.65
CA ASN A 33 -6.77 -18.03 1.91
C ASN A 33 -6.44 -18.85 3.14
N PHE A 34 -7.43 -19.11 3.97
CA PHE A 34 -7.28 -20.01 5.10
C PHE A 34 -8.35 -21.10 5.09
N SER A 35 -8.00 -22.24 5.65
CA SER A 35 -8.90 -23.38 5.82
C SER A 35 -8.46 -24.23 6.99
N GLY A 36 -9.39 -24.94 7.61
CA GLY A 36 -9.08 -25.80 8.74
C GLY A 36 -10.20 -26.75 9.09
N SER A 37 -9.95 -27.57 10.11
CA SER A 37 -10.93 -28.47 10.69
C SER A 37 -10.94 -28.36 12.21
N THR A 38 -12.10 -28.61 12.81
CA THR A 38 -12.23 -28.70 14.26
C THR A 38 -11.83 -30.09 14.72
N ASP A 39 -10.91 -30.18 15.68
CA ASP A 39 -10.35 -31.44 16.18
C ASP A 39 -10.92 -31.85 17.55
N SER A 40 -11.72 -30.97 18.15
CA SER A 40 -12.27 -31.13 19.49
C SER A 40 -13.61 -30.40 19.66
N GLY A 41 -14.36 -30.77 20.70
CA GLY A 41 -15.65 -30.17 21.02
C GLY A 41 -16.83 -30.72 20.21
N LEU A 42 -17.98 -30.04 20.28
CA LEU A 42 -19.25 -30.47 19.65
C LEU A 42 -19.22 -30.55 18.13
N LEU A 43 -18.27 -29.87 17.48
CA LEU A 43 -18.20 -29.71 16.04
C LEU A 43 -17.02 -30.49 15.47
N VAL A 44 -16.43 -31.45 16.19
CA VAL A 44 -15.27 -32.21 15.69
C VAL A 44 -15.52 -32.78 14.28
N GLY A 45 -14.58 -32.57 13.37
CA GLY A 45 -14.65 -32.98 11.96
C GLY A 45 -15.32 -31.98 11.03
N GLU A 46 -15.92 -30.90 11.54
CA GLU A 46 -16.43 -29.81 10.71
C GLU A 46 -15.27 -29.01 10.09
N THR A 47 -15.50 -28.53 8.87
CA THR A 47 -14.51 -27.76 8.11
C THR A 47 -14.94 -26.32 7.94
N TYR A 48 -13.96 -25.43 7.88
CA TYR A 48 -14.18 -24.02 7.62
C TYR A 48 -13.11 -23.47 6.67
N SER A 49 -13.42 -22.33 6.04
CA SER A 49 -12.55 -21.68 5.08
C SER A 49 -12.87 -20.19 4.98
N GLY A 50 -11.94 -19.42 4.45
CA GLY A 50 -12.14 -18.00 4.20
C GLY A 50 -10.93 -17.36 3.56
N PHE A 51 -10.92 -16.04 3.52
CA PHE A 51 -9.76 -15.28 3.09
C PHE A 51 -9.60 -14.01 3.92
N LEU A 52 -8.38 -13.49 3.95
CA LEU A 52 -8.04 -12.21 4.53
C LEU A 52 -7.16 -11.42 3.57
N SER A 53 -7.26 -10.10 3.58
CA SER A 53 -6.37 -9.23 2.82
C SER A 53 -5.92 -8.02 3.62
N PHE A 54 -4.70 -7.53 3.37
CA PHE A 54 -4.12 -6.37 4.04
C PHE A 54 -3.05 -5.71 3.16
N ASP A 55 -2.72 -4.45 3.48
CA ASP A 55 -1.66 -3.67 2.87
C ASP A 55 -0.32 -3.90 3.59
N ASP A 56 0.71 -4.32 2.85
CA ASP A 56 2.04 -4.64 3.38
C ASP A 56 2.99 -3.43 3.54
N SER A 57 2.54 -2.22 3.23
CA SER A 57 3.33 -0.97 3.25
C SER A 57 4.06 -0.69 4.56
N ASN A 58 3.51 -1.17 5.68
CA ASN A 58 4.00 -0.90 7.01
C ASN A 58 4.85 -2.03 7.62
N ILE A 59 5.13 -3.11 6.87
CA ILE A 59 5.97 -4.20 7.35
C ILE A 59 7.44 -3.75 7.38
N THR A 60 8.02 -3.72 8.56
CA THR A 60 9.45 -3.44 8.78
C THR A 60 10.31 -4.70 8.69
N GLY A 61 9.72 -5.88 8.91
CA GLY A 61 10.41 -7.16 8.87
C GLY A 61 11.16 -7.49 10.15
N SER A 62 10.83 -6.83 11.26
CA SER A 62 11.56 -6.97 12.53
C SER A 62 10.64 -6.98 13.74
N GLY A 63 10.86 -7.93 14.66
CA GLY A 63 10.05 -8.08 15.86
C GLY A 63 8.65 -8.62 15.56
N ARG A 64 7.70 -8.34 16.47
CA ARG A 64 6.28 -8.68 16.29
C ARG A 64 5.55 -7.49 15.71
N GLU A 65 4.84 -7.72 14.62
CA GLU A 65 4.13 -6.68 13.88
C GLU A 65 2.67 -7.12 13.67
N PHE A 66 1.74 -6.16 13.68
CA PHE A 66 0.31 -6.38 13.49
C PHE A 66 -0.19 -5.39 12.45
N LEU A 67 -0.87 -5.91 11.43
CA LEU A 67 -1.44 -5.09 10.36
C LEU A 67 -2.96 -5.27 10.35
N THR A 68 -3.69 -4.18 10.39
CA THR A 68 -5.14 -4.21 10.27
C THR A 68 -5.56 -4.75 8.90
N LEU A 69 -6.56 -5.64 8.89
CA LEU A 69 -7.09 -6.18 7.65
C LEU A 69 -7.91 -5.15 6.87
N THR A 70 -7.81 -5.22 5.54
CA THR A 70 -8.70 -4.52 4.60
C THR A 70 -9.99 -5.30 4.37
N ASP A 71 -9.87 -6.62 4.25
CA ASP A 71 -11.01 -7.52 4.04
C ASP A 71 -10.81 -8.82 4.82
N LEU A 72 -11.91 -9.39 5.31
CA LEU A 72 -11.97 -10.67 6.01
C LEU A 72 -13.30 -11.34 5.66
N ASP A 73 -13.21 -12.50 5.01
CA ASP A 73 -14.34 -13.39 4.79
C ASP A 73 -14.10 -14.69 5.56
N PHE A 74 -15.13 -15.14 6.25
CA PHE A 74 -15.09 -16.38 7.02
C PHE A 74 -16.37 -17.16 6.79
N ASN A 75 -16.19 -18.39 6.31
CA ASN A 75 -17.25 -19.33 6.06
C ASN A 75 -17.06 -20.58 6.92
N PHE A 76 -17.98 -20.80 7.83
CA PHE A 76 -18.10 -22.02 8.63
C PHE A 76 -19.44 -22.67 8.27
N SER A 77 -19.45 -23.98 8.03
CA SER A 77 -20.66 -24.70 7.57
C SER A 77 -21.86 -24.61 8.53
N ASN A 78 -21.60 -24.27 9.80
CA ASN A 78 -22.57 -24.07 10.86
C ASN A 78 -23.04 -22.59 10.91
N PRO A 79 -24.35 -22.32 10.75
CA PRO A 79 -24.89 -20.95 10.67
C PRO A 79 -24.74 -20.13 11.96
N VAL A 80 -24.42 -20.75 13.10
CA VAL A 80 -24.16 -20.05 14.36
C VAL A 80 -23.00 -19.06 14.24
N PHE A 81 -22.07 -19.29 13.31
CA PHE A 81 -20.89 -18.43 13.14
C PHE A 81 -21.10 -17.27 12.16
N SER A 82 -22.05 -17.37 11.23
CA SER A 82 -22.24 -16.38 10.17
C SER A 82 -22.68 -14.99 10.68
N ASN A 83 -23.22 -14.91 11.91
CA ASN A 83 -23.74 -13.67 12.50
C ASN A 83 -23.04 -13.28 13.81
N ALA A 84 -21.89 -13.89 14.12
CA ALA A 84 -21.18 -13.55 15.36
C ALA A 84 -20.63 -12.13 15.28
N ALA A 85 -20.90 -11.30 16.30
CA ALA A 85 -20.38 -9.95 16.34
C ALA A 85 -18.86 -9.96 16.61
N PRO A 86 -18.06 -9.14 15.90
CA PRO A 86 -16.64 -9.01 16.18
C PRO A 86 -16.43 -8.35 17.55
N ILE A 87 -15.52 -8.90 18.36
CA ILE A 87 -15.12 -8.33 19.67
C ILE A 87 -13.73 -7.70 19.63
N SER A 88 -12.94 -7.97 18.58
CA SER A 88 -11.65 -7.35 18.33
C SER A 88 -11.54 -6.85 16.89
N ILE A 89 -10.58 -5.95 16.65
CA ILE A 89 -10.13 -5.62 15.30
C ILE A 89 -9.42 -6.85 14.73
N ALA A 90 -9.65 -7.15 13.46
CA ALA A 90 -8.97 -8.23 12.77
C ALA A 90 -7.59 -7.77 12.27
N GLU A 91 -6.55 -8.53 12.60
CA GLU A 91 -5.17 -8.19 12.28
C GLU A 91 -4.39 -9.38 11.74
N ALA A 92 -3.57 -9.16 10.71
CA ALA A 92 -2.53 -10.09 10.29
C ALA A 92 -1.31 -9.93 11.20
N SER A 93 -0.85 -11.02 11.80
CA SER A 93 0.31 -11.01 12.69
C SER A 93 1.56 -11.52 11.99
N PHE A 94 2.68 -10.84 12.25
CA PHE A 94 4.00 -11.16 11.71
C PHE A 94 5.05 -11.26 12.81
N PHE A 95 6.03 -12.11 12.58
CA PHE A 95 7.25 -12.20 13.37
C PHE A 95 8.48 -12.15 12.46
N ASN A 96 9.32 -11.12 12.60
CA ASN A 96 10.48 -10.85 11.74
C ASN A 96 10.14 -10.93 10.24
N GLY A 97 9.03 -10.27 9.84
CA GLY A 97 8.55 -10.27 8.45
C GLY A 97 7.90 -11.57 7.97
N THR A 98 7.84 -12.60 8.80
CA THR A 98 7.16 -13.86 8.48
C THR A 98 5.73 -13.83 8.99
N PHE A 99 4.76 -14.15 8.13
CA PHE A 99 3.35 -14.25 8.54
C PHE A 99 3.16 -15.42 9.51
N VAL A 100 2.57 -15.15 10.68
CA VAL A 100 2.33 -16.16 11.73
C VAL A 100 0.85 -16.44 11.98
N GLY A 101 -0.08 -15.76 11.30
CA GLY A 101 -1.50 -16.07 11.33
C GLY A 101 -2.41 -14.85 11.48
N LEU A 102 -3.71 -15.14 11.64
CA LEU A 102 -4.76 -14.16 11.90
C LEU A 102 -4.96 -14.00 13.41
N SER A 103 -4.99 -12.75 13.89
CA SER A 103 -5.46 -12.37 15.22
C SER A 103 -6.85 -11.76 15.08
N PHE A 104 -7.88 -12.51 15.46
CA PHE A 104 -9.26 -12.04 15.39
C PHE A 104 -10.14 -12.77 16.37
N SER A 105 -11.07 -12.06 17.01
CA SER A 105 -12.04 -12.66 17.91
C SER A 105 -13.44 -12.10 17.65
N ALA A 106 -14.41 -13.01 17.66
CA ALA A 106 -15.84 -12.74 17.67
C ALA A 106 -16.47 -13.34 18.95
N GLU A 107 -17.77 -13.13 19.17
CA GLU A 107 -18.45 -13.65 20.36
C GLU A 107 -18.37 -15.17 20.52
N THR A 108 -18.38 -15.92 19.40
CA THR A 108 -18.47 -17.39 19.41
C THR A 108 -17.21 -18.09 18.91
N TYR A 109 -16.21 -17.36 18.41
CA TYR A 109 -14.96 -17.94 17.90
C TYR A 109 -13.80 -16.97 17.93
N SER A 110 -12.58 -17.51 17.84
CA SER A 110 -11.34 -16.76 17.79
C SER A 110 -10.30 -17.48 16.94
N PHE A 111 -9.54 -16.69 16.19
CA PHE A 111 -8.31 -17.09 15.54
C PHE A 111 -7.14 -16.59 16.38
N VAL A 112 -6.25 -17.51 16.74
CA VAL A 112 -5.04 -17.23 17.51
C VAL A 112 -3.84 -17.45 16.60
N PRO A 113 -3.04 -16.42 16.32
CA PRO A 113 -1.86 -16.58 15.49
C PRO A 113 -0.78 -17.38 16.24
N GLY A 114 0.12 -18.01 15.48
CA GLY A 114 1.30 -18.64 16.04
C GLY A 114 2.24 -17.65 16.73
N PHE A 115 3.14 -18.17 17.56
CA PHE A 115 4.11 -17.31 18.25
C PHE A 115 5.28 -16.96 17.33
N PHE A 116 5.84 -17.95 16.62
CA PHE A 116 6.96 -17.79 15.70
C PHE A 116 6.68 -18.23 14.26
N GLU A 117 5.76 -19.18 14.10
CA GLU A 117 5.47 -19.82 12.83
C GLU A 117 3.97 -20.05 12.66
N VAL A 118 3.52 -20.10 11.41
CA VAL A 118 2.10 -20.24 11.08
C VAL A 118 1.52 -21.61 11.47
N SER A 119 2.35 -22.66 11.62
CA SER A 119 1.95 -23.99 12.08
C SER A 119 1.46 -24.02 13.54
N GLU A 120 1.77 -22.99 14.32
CA GLU A 120 1.27 -22.83 15.70
C GLU A 120 -0.07 -22.10 15.75
N ALA A 121 -0.57 -21.58 14.62
CA ALA A 121 -1.85 -20.91 14.58
C ALA A 121 -2.99 -21.89 14.85
N SER A 122 -4.03 -21.42 15.55
CA SER A 122 -5.16 -22.25 15.95
C SER A 122 -6.47 -21.50 15.84
N PHE A 123 -7.54 -22.27 15.79
CA PHE A 123 -8.92 -21.79 15.85
C PHE A 123 -9.57 -22.31 17.12
N ALA A 124 -10.34 -21.46 17.80
CA ALA A 124 -11.13 -21.83 18.95
C ALA A 124 -12.57 -21.35 18.77
N TYR A 125 -13.52 -22.09 19.30
CA TYR A 125 -14.93 -21.74 19.23
C TYR A 125 -15.68 -22.11 20.51
N GLN A 126 -16.85 -21.51 20.71
CA GLN A 126 -17.78 -21.83 21.78
C GLN A 126 -19.21 -21.89 21.26
N VAL A 127 -19.89 -23.02 21.46
CA VAL A 127 -21.30 -23.24 21.10
C VAL A 127 -22.01 -23.86 22.30
N ASN A 128 -23.15 -23.29 22.71
CA ASN A 128 -23.93 -23.77 23.85
C ASN A 128 -23.09 -23.95 25.14
N GLN A 129 -22.20 -22.99 25.40
CA GLN A 129 -21.24 -23.00 26.53
C GLN A 129 -20.17 -24.09 26.47
N GLN A 130 -20.14 -24.92 25.42
CA GLN A 130 -19.11 -25.92 25.20
C GLN A 130 -18.08 -25.38 24.21
N GLY A 131 -16.81 -25.40 24.63
CA GLY A 131 -15.69 -24.99 23.79
C GLY A 131 -15.18 -26.12 22.89
N GLY A 132 -14.54 -25.74 21.80
CA GLY A 132 -13.72 -26.63 20.99
C GLY A 132 -12.61 -25.86 20.30
N ALA A 133 -11.70 -26.60 19.68
CA ALA A 133 -10.56 -26.06 18.94
C ALA A 133 -10.42 -26.74 17.58
N GLY A 134 -9.54 -26.19 16.76
CA GLY A 134 -9.21 -26.69 15.45
C GLY A 134 -7.87 -26.16 14.94
N ASP A 135 -7.36 -26.84 13.93
CA ASP A 135 -6.19 -26.42 13.17
C ASP A 135 -6.58 -25.37 12.14
N VAL A 136 -5.67 -24.45 11.80
CA VAL A 136 -5.84 -23.52 10.68
C VAL A 136 -4.59 -23.56 9.80
N SER A 137 -4.82 -23.64 8.49
CA SER A 137 -3.79 -23.58 7.46
C SER A 137 -3.98 -22.32 6.62
N TYR A 138 -2.88 -21.69 6.21
CA TYR A 138 -2.89 -20.48 5.40
C TYR A 138 -2.12 -20.71 4.09
N SER A 139 -2.63 -20.14 3.01
CA SER A 139 -1.96 -20.12 1.72
C SER A 139 -2.01 -18.72 1.12
N LEU A 140 -0.84 -18.20 0.73
CA LEU A 140 -0.77 -16.92 0.04
C LEU A 140 -1.41 -17.07 -1.34
N GLN A 141 -2.40 -16.24 -1.63
CA GLN A 141 -2.97 -16.16 -2.97
C GLN A 141 -1.99 -15.43 -3.87
N THR A 142 -1.22 -16.20 -4.64
CA THR A 142 -0.45 -15.63 -5.74
C THR A 142 -1.45 -15.14 -6.79
N SER A 143 -1.70 -13.83 -6.83
CA SER A 143 -2.34 -13.23 -8.01
C SER A 143 -1.61 -13.76 -9.24
N PRO A 144 -2.33 -14.18 -10.30
CA PRO A 144 -1.69 -14.72 -11.48
C PRO A 144 -0.63 -13.71 -11.90
N THR A 145 0.63 -14.14 -11.93
CA THR A 145 1.70 -13.34 -12.50
C THR A 145 1.24 -13.08 -13.92
N VAL A 146 0.69 -11.89 -14.16
CA VAL A 146 0.46 -11.40 -15.51
C VAL A 146 1.86 -11.35 -16.05
N VAL A 147 2.27 -12.39 -16.78
CA VAL A 147 3.55 -12.42 -17.47
C VAL A 147 3.51 -11.15 -18.29
N PRO A 148 4.31 -10.12 -17.93
CA PRO A 148 4.25 -8.88 -18.67
C PRO A 148 4.60 -9.28 -20.08
N GLU A 149 3.62 -9.16 -21.00
CA GLU A 149 3.94 -9.29 -22.42
C GLU A 149 5.14 -8.39 -22.66
N PRO A 150 6.20 -8.88 -23.31
CA PRO A 150 7.43 -8.14 -23.46
C PRO A 150 7.09 -6.80 -24.10
N VAL A 151 6.99 -5.75 -23.28
CA VAL A 151 6.72 -4.40 -23.75
C VAL A 151 7.94 -4.07 -24.58
N PRO A 152 7.79 -3.78 -25.88
CA PRO A 152 8.93 -3.47 -26.73
C PRO A 152 9.67 -2.30 -26.09
N GLU A 153 10.84 -2.58 -25.52
CA GLU A 153 11.59 -1.56 -24.82
C GLU A 153 11.89 -0.43 -25.83
N PRO A 154 11.66 0.84 -25.48
CA PRO A 154 11.98 1.96 -26.37
C PRO A 154 13.49 2.07 -26.67
N THR A 155 14.32 1.25 -26.02
CA THR A 155 15.77 1.13 -26.26
C THR A 155 16.09 0.65 -27.67
N PHE A 156 15.25 -0.17 -28.32
CA PHE A 156 15.48 -0.55 -29.72
C PHE A 156 15.25 0.63 -30.69
N ALA A 157 14.25 1.46 -30.41
CA ALA A 157 13.96 2.67 -31.20
C ALA A 157 15.00 3.77 -30.96
N ALA A 158 15.46 3.96 -29.71
CA ALA A 158 16.49 4.93 -29.36
C ALA A 158 17.88 4.53 -29.90
N GLY A 159 18.22 3.24 -29.89
CA GLY A 159 19.47 2.72 -30.45
C GLY A 159 19.57 2.95 -31.97
N LEU A 160 18.47 2.72 -32.70
CA LEU A 160 18.40 2.95 -34.16
C LEU A 160 18.60 4.43 -34.53
N LEU A 161 18.11 5.36 -33.71
CA LEU A 161 18.31 6.79 -33.94
C LEU A 161 19.79 7.19 -33.81
N LEU A 162 20.52 6.68 -32.82
CA LEU A 162 21.93 7.04 -32.60
C LEU A 162 22.87 6.48 -33.69
N PHE A 163 22.64 5.26 -34.17
CA PHE A 163 23.44 4.71 -35.28
C PHE A 163 23.11 5.35 -36.64
N GLY A 164 21.87 5.81 -36.86
CA GLY A 164 21.48 6.52 -38.07
C GLY A 164 22.23 7.85 -38.28
N VAL A 165 22.40 8.66 -37.23
CA VAL A 165 23.09 9.97 -37.35
C VAL A 165 24.59 9.82 -37.51
N ALA A 166 25.21 8.84 -36.84
CA ALA A 166 26.66 8.59 -36.94
C ALA A 166 27.06 8.08 -38.34
N GLY A 167 26.23 7.23 -38.97
CA GLY A 167 26.48 6.70 -40.32
C GLY A 167 26.43 7.76 -41.42
N MET A 168 25.50 8.73 -41.33
CA MET A 168 25.40 9.82 -42.32
C MET A 168 26.52 10.87 -42.17
N GLY A 169 27.01 11.14 -40.96
CA GLY A 169 28.10 12.10 -40.72
C GLY A 169 29.43 11.70 -41.36
N LEU A 170 29.74 10.39 -41.43
CA LEU A 170 30.99 9.89 -41.99
C LEU A 170 31.03 9.89 -43.53
N LYS A 171 29.87 9.81 -44.23
CA LYS A 171 29.82 9.90 -45.70
C LYS A 171 29.88 11.33 -46.24
N LEU A 172 29.43 12.33 -45.47
CA LEU A 172 29.51 13.74 -45.88
C LEU A 172 30.91 14.35 -45.74
N LYS A 173 31.85 13.70 -45.04
CA LYS A 173 33.23 14.19 -44.88
C LYS A 173 34.12 13.97 -46.10
N ARG A 174 33.70 13.19 -47.09
CA ARG A 174 34.52 12.86 -48.27
C ARG A 174 34.31 13.75 -49.50
N LYS A 175 33.34 14.67 -49.48
CA LYS A 175 33.06 15.54 -50.64
C LYS A 175 32.51 16.92 -50.27
N MET A 176 33.06 17.54 -49.23
CA MET A 176 32.89 18.99 -49.04
C MET A 176 34.26 19.66 -49.02
N GLU A 177 34.63 20.21 -50.18
CA GLU A 177 35.72 21.16 -50.31
C GLU A 177 35.52 22.31 -49.31
N TRP A 178 36.60 22.54 -48.58
CA TRP A 178 36.70 23.31 -47.35
C TRP A 178 36.75 24.82 -47.59
N LYS A 179 35.99 25.36 -48.54
CA LYS A 179 36.17 26.75 -49.01
C LYS A 179 35.06 27.76 -48.71
N ASN A 180 33.93 27.40 -48.07
CA ASN A 180 32.85 28.39 -47.90
C ASN A 180 31.98 28.33 -46.63
N TRP A 181 32.40 27.65 -45.57
CA TRP A 181 31.57 27.51 -44.36
C TRP A 181 31.62 28.70 -43.39
N LYS A 182 32.58 29.63 -43.55
CA LYS A 182 32.66 30.82 -42.68
C LYS A 182 31.49 31.81 -42.86
N CYS A 183 30.73 31.75 -43.96
CA CYS A 183 29.63 32.69 -44.19
C CYS A 183 28.25 32.22 -43.72
N LYS A 184 28.03 30.92 -43.42
CA LYS A 184 26.69 30.42 -43.06
C LYS A 184 26.46 30.17 -41.56
N LEU A 185 27.52 30.03 -40.76
CA LEU A 185 27.37 29.80 -39.32
C LEU A 185 26.97 31.07 -38.54
N LEU A 186 27.12 32.26 -39.13
CA LEU A 186 26.74 33.53 -38.51
C LEU A 186 25.25 33.89 -38.63
N MET A 187 24.44 33.17 -39.41
CA MET A 187 23.00 33.48 -39.55
C MET A 187 22.07 32.66 -38.65
N VAL A 188 22.48 31.49 -38.14
CA VAL A 188 21.55 30.60 -37.40
C VAL A 188 21.55 30.89 -35.89
N VAL A 189 22.60 31.52 -35.35
CA VAL A 189 22.67 31.89 -33.93
C VAL A 189 21.75 33.07 -33.58
N SER A 190 21.20 33.79 -34.57
CA SER A 190 20.39 34.99 -34.33
C SER A 190 18.87 34.76 -34.29
N TYR A 191 18.36 33.51 -34.45
CA TYR A 191 16.92 33.26 -34.59
C TYR A 191 16.24 32.45 -33.46
N HIS A 192 16.96 32.12 -32.37
CA HIS A 192 16.36 31.41 -31.22
C HIS A 192 16.45 32.13 -29.88
N ILE A 193 16.58 33.47 -29.90
CA ILE A 193 16.24 34.30 -28.73
C ILE A 193 14.94 35.05 -29.04
N ARG A 194 13.83 34.33 -29.07
CA ARG A 194 12.50 34.95 -28.93
C ARG A 194 11.53 33.98 -28.25
N VAL A 195 11.18 34.38 -27.03
CA VAL A 195 9.94 34.08 -26.31
C VAL A 195 9.83 32.68 -25.70
N TYR A 196 10.44 32.50 -24.53
CA TYR A 196 9.79 31.76 -23.44
C TYR A 196 9.38 32.76 -22.37
N ARG A 197 8.08 33.12 -22.32
CA ARG A 197 7.45 33.68 -21.12
C ARG A 197 6.77 32.52 -20.39
N PRO A 198 7.08 32.23 -19.11
CA PRO A 198 6.21 31.39 -18.30
C PRO A 198 4.98 32.22 -17.89
N PHE A 199 3.80 31.76 -18.31
CA PHE A 199 2.52 32.17 -17.74
C PHE A 199 2.31 31.30 -16.50
N TYR A 200 2.47 31.88 -15.31
CA TYR A 200 2.02 31.25 -14.07
C TYR A 200 0.51 31.49 -13.98
N ASN A 201 -0.27 30.42 -14.04
CA ASN A 201 -1.68 30.45 -13.77
C ASN A 201 -1.86 30.28 -12.25
N LEU A 202 -2.07 31.39 -11.55
CA LEU A 202 -2.48 31.43 -10.15
C LEU A 202 -4.01 31.51 -10.11
N SER A 203 -4.68 30.37 -9.97
CA SER A 203 -6.02 30.32 -9.37
C SER A 203 -6.35 28.90 -8.93
N GLY A 204 -6.57 28.73 -7.62
CA GLY A 204 -7.33 27.59 -7.10
C GLY A 204 -6.51 26.44 -6.52
N ALA A 205 -5.83 26.67 -5.41
CA ALA A 205 -5.60 25.62 -4.42
C ALA A 205 -5.81 26.22 -3.03
N SER A 206 -6.99 25.93 -2.47
CA SER A 206 -7.32 26.14 -1.07
C SER A 206 -6.43 25.22 -0.23
N LEU A 207 -5.42 25.80 0.42
CA LEU A 207 -4.70 25.15 1.52
C LEU A 207 -5.52 25.38 2.79
N GLU A 208 -6.28 24.36 3.18
CA GLU A 208 -6.82 24.27 4.52
C GLU A 208 -5.70 23.79 5.45
N PHE A 209 -5.06 24.76 6.10
CA PHE A 209 -4.08 24.55 7.17
C PHE A 209 -4.67 25.15 8.45
N GLN A 210 -5.20 24.31 9.32
CA GLN A 210 -5.41 24.55 10.76
C GLN A 210 -5.33 23.18 11.45
N SER A 211 -4.68 22.94 12.57
CA SER A 211 -3.76 23.70 13.40
C SER A 211 -3.12 22.64 14.31
N GLN A 212 -1.82 22.37 14.16
CA GLN A 212 -1.06 21.76 15.25
C GLN A 212 -0.67 22.88 16.21
N THR A 213 -1.18 22.84 17.43
CA THR A 213 -0.58 23.58 18.55
C THR A 213 -0.13 22.55 19.59
N ALA A 214 1.14 22.18 19.51
CA ALA A 214 1.84 21.59 20.63
C ALA A 214 2.06 22.66 21.71
N ARG A 215 1.72 22.37 22.96
CA ARG A 215 2.20 23.15 24.10
C ARG A 215 2.47 22.22 25.28
N ILE A 216 3.76 22.01 25.59
CA ILE A 216 4.24 21.42 26.84
C ILE A 216 4.90 22.54 27.65
N THR A 217 4.38 22.84 28.84
CA THR A 217 5.08 22.80 30.15
C THR A 217 4.41 23.70 31.21
N ARG A 218 4.09 23.04 32.35
CA ARG A 218 4.33 23.38 33.77
C ARG A 218 3.74 24.69 34.36
N GLY A 219 2.97 24.53 35.44
CA GLY A 219 2.72 25.59 36.42
C GLY A 219 1.42 25.37 37.21
N ASP A 220 1.54 25.30 38.53
CA ASP A 220 0.50 24.96 39.52
C ASP A 220 -0.67 25.97 39.61
N ALA A 221 -1.91 25.47 39.77
CA ALA A 221 -2.98 25.98 40.66
C ALA A 221 -4.38 25.47 40.21
N PRO A 222 -5.33 25.25 41.15
CA PRO A 222 -6.64 24.68 40.85
C PRO A 222 -7.68 25.78 40.60
N TYR A 223 -8.47 25.64 39.53
CA TYR A 223 -9.73 26.39 39.38
C TYR A 223 -10.84 25.45 38.87
N CYS A 224 -11.95 25.49 39.60
CA CYS A 224 -13.22 24.87 39.27
C CYS A 224 -13.74 25.39 37.91
N TYR A 225 -14.39 24.53 37.14
CA TYR A 225 -15.25 24.96 36.03
C TYR A 225 -16.67 24.42 36.24
N GLU A 226 -17.62 25.35 36.22
CA GLU A 226 -19.05 25.14 36.09
C GLU A 226 -19.40 24.55 34.72
N SER A 227 -20.38 23.65 34.74
CA SER A 227 -21.09 23.13 33.57
C SER A 227 -22.00 24.21 32.99
N ILE A 228 -21.80 24.58 31.72
CA ILE A 228 -22.77 25.36 30.96
C ILE A 228 -23.49 24.43 29.98
N GLU A 229 -24.81 24.34 30.17
CA GLU A 229 -25.77 23.70 29.28
C GLU A 229 -25.91 24.45 27.95
N GLY A 230 -26.22 23.69 26.90
CA GLY A 230 -27.09 24.14 25.82
C GLY A 230 -26.41 24.51 24.50
N ILE A 231 -26.65 23.69 23.47
CA ILE A 231 -27.28 24.12 22.20
C ILE A 231 -27.82 22.86 21.51
N SER A 232 -29.14 22.88 21.30
CA SER A 232 -29.89 21.87 20.57
C SER A 232 -29.59 21.91 19.07
N SER A 233 -29.46 20.75 18.43
CA SER A 233 -29.85 20.60 17.02
C SER A 233 -30.71 19.35 16.87
N ARG A 234 -31.91 19.56 16.31
CA ARG A 234 -33.03 18.63 16.26
C ARG A 234 -32.82 17.53 15.22
N SER A 235 -33.10 16.31 15.65
CA SER A 235 -33.42 15.13 14.87
C SER A 235 -34.73 15.29 14.08
N ARG A 236 -34.76 14.79 12.84
CA ARG A 236 -35.99 14.50 12.10
C ARG A 236 -35.82 13.16 11.38
N TRP A 237 -36.36 12.10 11.98
CA TRP A 237 -36.66 10.84 11.30
C TRP A 237 -38.16 10.61 11.42
N CYS A 238 -38.83 10.53 10.27
CA CYS A 238 -40.21 10.09 10.17
C CYS A 238 -40.25 8.57 10.30
N SER A 239 -41.06 8.05 11.22
CA SER A 239 -41.61 6.70 11.11
C SER A 239 -43.09 6.78 11.43
N GLU A 240 -43.90 6.51 10.41
CA GLU A 240 -45.34 6.44 10.45
C GLU A 240 -45.71 4.99 10.10
N THR A 241 -46.13 4.21 11.09
CA THR A 241 -46.88 2.98 10.84
C THR A 241 -47.93 2.78 11.94
N SER A 242 -49.11 2.44 11.46
CA SER A 242 -50.43 2.53 12.06
C SER A 242 -50.82 1.40 13.03
N ARG A 243 -51.71 1.77 13.98
CA ARG A 243 -52.88 1.08 14.58
C ARG A 243 -52.95 -0.46 14.55
N ILE A 244 -53.39 -1.03 15.67
CA ILE A 244 -54.66 -1.80 15.79
C ILE A 244 -55.19 -1.70 17.23
N LEU A 245 -56.51 -1.53 17.31
CA LEU A 245 -57.39 -1.46 18.48
C LEU A 245 -57.56 -2.84 19.13
N THR A 246 -57.77 -2.86 20.46
CA THR A 246 -58.83 -3.67 21.10
C THR A 246 -59.19 -3.05 22.44
N ASP A 247 -60.41 -2.49 22.52
CA ASP A 247 -61.19 -2.40 23.75
C ASP A 247 -61.89 -3.75 23.99
N GLY A 248 -62.17 -4.09 25.25
CA GLY A 248 -63.10 -5.16 25.61
C GLY A 248 -63.04 -5.58 27.08
N ASP A 249 -63.91 -4.96 27.87
CA ASP A 249 -64.56 -5.37 29.14
C ASP A 249 -63.77 -6.00 30.31
#